data_AF-A0A3D8SWP9-F1
#
_entry.id   AF-A0A3D8SWP9-F1
#
_cell.length_a   1.000
_cell.length_b   1.000
_cell.length_c   1.000
_cell.angle_alpha   90.00
_cell.angle_beta   90.00
_cell.angle_gamma   90.00
#
_symmetry.space_group_name_H-M   'P 1'
#
loop_
_entity.id
_entity.type
_entity.pdbx_description
1 polymer ?
#
loop_
_entity_poly.entity_id
_entity_poly.type
_entity_poly.pdbx_seq_one_letter_code
_entity_poly.pdbx_strand_id
1 'polypeptide(L)'
;MPFSKRMEELLKANRTGSKAPRLNSIYGGWYHAPNGERYFGLGRVQEVGTTHDGGVYVRSEPVSKPVSSIPGTRWAFFDPFTDEDMPKEQYPDRERQYQESEEKYPKRQTRDRYKTAEGLKVGDVAYGSYFSANRIRHFGIGRIVQPWLDAEGKFLNEYFVEPMRGGWAFWEFYALNDMRPESHPRSAYSGSAETQVRSKKKPGYWKVNTYWPTGTGGGPGLPDNEVRLGDECSGAYIRPDGQWFAGVGRVVAYGLAYDLEDEPTFQWVYVEPTGKSGGDYDFIHPVTREYMDEVPSNPVPGVAYPPSQRRLLPARWCNLPAIRRRPEIGSEYPGRYCPPNAPVTDVYLGVGKVVKTGVTKEGRIWVDVVPIPGKSGGNYDFFDPWTGLDMWQWYYPEDCL
;
A
#
# COMPACT_ATOMS: atom_id res chain seq x y z
N MET A 1 -31.96 9.77 -1.95
CA MET A 1 -31.87 10.49 -3.23
C MET A 1 -32.19 9.50 -4.34
N PRO A 2 -32.90 9.91 -5.41
CA PRO A 2 -33.11 9.03 -6.57
C PRO A 2 -31.75 8.68 -7.21
N PHE A 3 -31.62 7.46 -7.73
CA PHE A 3 -30.43 7.05 -8.48
C PHE A 3 -30.37 7.80 -9.82
N SER A 4 -29.16 8.09 -10.32
CA SER A 4 -28.96 8.60 -11.68
C SER A 4 -29.67 7.70 -12.70
N LYS A 5 -30.24 8.31 -13.75
CA LYS A 5 -30.90 7.59 -14.84
C LYS A 5 -29.94 6.60 -15.52
N ARG A 6 -28.66 6.96 -15.65
CA ARG A 6 -27.62 6.09 -16.22
C ARG A 6 -27.27 4.91 -15.32
N MET A 7 -27.29 5.11 -14.01
CA MET A 7 -27.09 4.00 -13.07
C MET A 7 -28.26 3.00 -13.13
N GLU A 8 -29.50 3.49 -13.24
CA GLU A 8 -30.66 2.63 -13.49
C GLU A 8 -30.58 1.90 -14.84
N GLU A 9 -30.09 2.55 -15.88
CA GLU A 9 -29.87 1.93 -17.19
C GLU A 9 -28.80 0.82 -17.13
N LEU A 10 -27.71 1.02 -16.37
CA LEU A 10 -26.68 -0.01 -16.14
C LEU A 10 -27.25 -1.24 -15.41
N LEU A 11 -28.11 -0.99 -14.41
CA LEU A 11 -28.82 -2.03 -13.66
C LEU A 11 -29.77 -2.80 -14.57
N LYS A 12 -30.59 -2.10 -15.37
CA LYS A 12 -31.51 -2.71 -16.35
C LYS A 12 -30.77 -3.50 -17.43
N ALA A 13 -29.54 -3.10 -17.78
CA ALA A 13 -28.70 -3.79 -18.74
C ALA A 13 -28.00 -5.05 -18.19
N ASN A 14 -28.24 -5.44 -16.93
CA ASN A 14 -27.49 -6.49 -16.22
C ASN A 14 -25.96 -6.30 -16.28
N ARG A 15 -25.53 -5.03 -16.36
CA ARG A 15 -24.11 -4.65 -16.28
C ARG A 15 -23.70 -4.27 -14.86
N THR A 16 -24.67 -4.25 -13.96
CA THR A 16 -24.53 -4.14 -12.51
C THR A 16 -25.58 -5.10 -11.88
N GLY A 17 -25.16 -6.11 -11.12
CA GLY A 17 -26.04 -7.03 -10.39
C GLY A 17 -26.07 -8.53 -10.79
N SER A 18 -26.67 -9.28 -9.84
CA SER A 18 -26.92 -10.73 -9.65
C SER A 18 -25.75 -11.71 -9.72
N LYS A 19 -24.77 -11.49 -10.58
CA LYS A 19 -23.57 -12.34 -10.66
C LYS A 19 -22.36 -11.50 -10.29
N ALA A 20 -21.53 -12.03 -9.39
CA ALA A 20 -20.23 -11.45 -9.09
C ALA A 20 -19.48 -11.27 -10.43
N PRO A 21 -19.11 -10.03 -10.78
CA PRO A 21 -18.45 -9.79 -12.06
C PRO A 21 -17.09 -10.50 -12.08
N ARG A 22 -16.69 -10.93 -13.28
CA ARG A 22 -15.35 -11.48 -13.47
C ARG A 22 -14.36 -10.31 -13.55
N LEU A 23 -13.20 -10.46 -12.93
CA LEU A 23 -12.08 -9.55 -13.14
C LEU A 23 -11.76 -9.48 -14.64
N ASN A 24 -11.32 -8.31 -15.11
CA ASN A 24 -11.07 -7.96 -16.51
C ASN A 24 -12.26 -8.03 -17.48
N SER A 25 -13.44 -8.45 -17.00
CA SER A 25 -14.67 -8.30 -17.77
C SER A 25 -15.12 -6.83 -17.83
N ILE A 26 -15.97 -6.51 -18.80
CA ILE A 26 -16.57 -5.19 -18.93
C ILE A 26 -17.83 -5.14 -18.06
N TYR A 27 -17.76 -4.38 -16.98
CA TYR A 27 -18.81 -4.30 -15.95
C TYR A 27 -18.90 -2.92 -15.31
N GLY A 28 -20.07 -2.60 -14.78
CA GLY A 28 -20.32 -1.34 -14.09
C GLY A 28 -19.65 -1.32 -12.72
N GLY A 29 -18.80 -0.33 -12.47
CA GLY A 29 -18.07 -0.20 -11.22
C GLY A 29 -17.61 1.23 -10.96
N TRP A 30 -17.06 1.42 -9.78
CA TRP A 30 -16.49 2.69 -9.34
C TRP A 30 -15.08 2.89 -9.89
N TYR A 31 -14.79 4.10 -10.33
CA TYR A 31 -13.47 4.56 -10.69
C TYR A 31 -13.05 5.68 -9.74
N HIS A 32 -11.82 5.61 -9.24
CA HIS A 32 -11.21 6.66 -8.43
C HIS A 32 -10.37 7.53 -9.35
N ALA A 33 -10.86 8.73 -9.63
CA ALA A 33 -10.20 9.66 -10.53
C ALA A 33 -9.02 10.37 -9.85
N PRO A 34 -8.05 10.90 -10.62
CA PRO A 34 -6.91 11.65 -10.09
C PRO A 34 -7.27 12.87 -9.23
N ASN A 35 -8.42 13.51 -9.48
CA ASN A 35 -8.93 14.61 -8.65
C ASN A 35 -9.45 14.17 -7.27
N GLY A 36 -9.41 12.88 -6.93
CA GLY A 36 -9.92 12.33 -5.68
C GLY A 36 -11.42 12.04 -5.66
N GLU A 37 -12.14 12.41 -6.73
CA GLU A 37 -13.56 12.11 -6.89
C GLU A 37 -13.80 10.68 -7.38
N ARG A 38 -15.05 10.23 -7.25
CA ARG A 38 -15.47 8.89 -7.66
C ARG A 38 -16.53 8.98 -8.73
N TYR A 39 -16.28 8.28 -9.82
CA TYR A 39 -17.21 8.18 -10.94
C TYR A 39 -17.69 6.75 -11.08
N PHE A 40 -18.92 6.57 -11.52
CA PHE A 40 -19.48 5.26 -11.81
C PHE A 40 -19.63 5.09 -13.31
N GLY A 41 -19.29 3.92 -13.84
CA GLY A 41 -19.32 3.72 -15.29
C GLY A 41 -19.02 2.30 -15.69
N LEU A 42 -19.16 2.04 -16.99
CA LEU A 42 -18.82 0.75 -17.55
C LEU A 42 -17.32 0.73 -17.87
N GLY A 43 -16.58 -0.11 -17.16
CA GLY A 43 -15.14 -0.22 -17.32
C GLY A 43 -14.66 -1.66 -17.26
N ARG A 44 -13.35 -1.84 -17.40
CA ARG A 44 -12.69 -3.10 -17.12
C ARG A 44 -12.62 -3.28 -15.61
N VAL A 45 -13.18 -4.36 -15.08
CA VAL A 45 -13.13 -4.65 -13.65
C VAL A 45 -11.69 -4.89 -13.22
N GLN A 46 -11.20 -4.06 -12.30
CA GLN A 46 -9.87 -4.17 -11.69
C GLN A 46 -9.92 -4.81 -10.30
N GLU A 47 -11.07 -4.70 -9.62
CA GLU A 47 -11.22 -5.17 -8.25
C GLU A 47 -12.67 -5.56 -8.00
N VAL A 48 -12.87 -6.66 -7.29
CA VAL A 48 -14.16 -7.06 -6.72
C VAL A 48 -13.92 -7.40 -5.28
N GLY A 49 -14.67 -6.79 -4.38
CA GLY A 49 -14.54 -7.06 -2.95
C GLY A 49 -15.88 -7.03 -2.25
N THR A 50 -15.86 -7.46 -0.99
CA THR A 50 -17.04 -7.45 -0.11
C THR A 50 -16.85 -6.40 0.96
N THR A 51 -17.83 -5.54 1.16
CA THR A 51 -17.86 -4.51 2.22
C THR A 51 -18.24 -5.12 3.57
N HIS A 52 -18.01 -4.37 4.65
CA HIS A 52 -18.22 -4.83 6.04
C HIS A 52 -19.69 -5.22 6.36
N ASP A 53 -20.64 -4.75 5.56
CA ASP A 53 -22.08 -5.08 5.64
C ASP A 53 -22.47 -6.26 4.73
N GLY A 54 -21.50 -6.89 4.07
CA GLY A 54 -21.74 -7.99 3.12
C GLY A 54 -22.12 -7.53 1.71
N GLY A 55 -22.13 -6.22 1.43
CA GLY A 55 -22.31 -5.70 0.08
C GLY A 55 -21.13 -6.04 -0.83
N VAL A 56 -21.35 -6.10 -2.15
CA VAL A 56 -20.26 -6.28 -3.14
C VAL A 56 -19.94 -4.93 -3.75
N TYR A 57 -18.67 -4.53 -3.71
CA TYR A 57 -18.19 -3.40 -4.51
C TYR A 57 -17.37 -3.89 -5.70
N VAL A 58 -17.39 -3.08 -6.75
CA VAL A 58 -16.67 -3.33 -7.99
C VAL A 58 -15.89 -2.07 -8.32
N ARG A 59 -14.57 -2.19 -8.44
CA ARG A 59 -13.72 -1.13 -9.00
C ARG A 59 -13.52 -1.42 -10.47
N SER A 60 -13.87 -0.46 -11.31
CA SER A 60 -13.71 -0.56 -12.77
C SER A 60 -12.89 0.60 -13.30
N GLU A 61 -12.00 0.32 -14.24
CA GLU A 61 -11.23 1.34 -14.95
C GLU A 61 -11.83 1.67 -16.32
N PRO A 62 -11.77 2.95 -16.75
CA PRO A 62 -12.10 3.33 -18.12
C PRO A 62 -11.28 2.56 -19.16
N VAL A 63 -11.97 2.04 -20.18
CA VAL A 63 -11.35 1.40 -21.34
C VAL A 63 -11.14 2.42 -22.45
N SER A 64 -9.90 2.54 -22.94
CA SER A 64 -9.49 3.58 -23.90
C SER A 64 -10.01 3.37 -25.31
N LYS A 65 -10.30 2.12 -25.69
CA LYS A 65 -10.97 1.82 -26.95
C LYS A 65 -12.45 1.65 -26.66
N PRO A 66 -13.36 2.27 -27.43
CA PRO A 66 -14.75 1.85 -27.40
C PRO A 66 -14.74 0.34 -27.63
N VAL A 67 -15.22 -0.43 -26.65
CA VAL A 67 -15.42 -1.87 -26.83
C VAL A 67 -16.26 -1.94 -28.10
N SER A 68 -15.74 -2.56 -29.16
CA SER A 68 -16.22 -2.43 -30.54
C SER A 68 -17.70 -2.78 -30.76
N SER A 69 -18.37 -3.27 -29.71
CA SER A 69 -19.79 -3.59 -29.62
C SER A 69 -20.64 -2.58 -28.82
N ILE A 70 -20.11 -1.45 -28.36
CA ILE A 70 -20.82 -0.47 -27.52
C ILE A 70 -20.90 0.88 -28.25
N PRO A 71 -21.99 1.17 -28.96
CA PRO A 71 -22.20 2.45 -29.60
C PRO A 71 -22.51 3.52 -28.55
N GLY A 72 -21.76 4.63 -28.60
CA GLY A 72 -22.05 5.87 -27.89
C GLY A 72 -21.44 6.03 -26.50
N THR A 73 -21.22 7.28 -26.11
CA THR A 73 -20.75 7.77 -24.81
C THR A 73 -21.70 7.47 -23.63
N ARG A 74 -22.83 6.79 -23.87
CA ARG A 74 -23.87 6.54 -22.87
C ARG A 74 -23.42 5.75 -21.63
N TRP A 75 -22.28 5.06 -21.72
CA TRP A 75 -21.69 4.32 -20.60
C TRP A 75 -20.31 4.84 -20.17
N ALA A 76 -19.97 6.07 -20.59
CA ALA A 76 -18.85 6.81 -20.03
C ALA A 76 -18.98 6.91 -18.50
N PHE A 77 -17.87 7.08 -17.80
CA PHE A 77 -17.92 7.31 -16.36
C PHE A 77 -18.61 8.64 -16.06
N PHE A 78 -19.46 8.66 -15.04
CA PHE A 78 -20.28 9.80 -14.65
C PHE A 78 -20.40 9.91 -13.13
N ASP A 79 -20.74 11.09 -12.63
CA ASP A 79 -21.07 11.27 -11.22
C ASP A 79 -22.51 10.75 -10.99
N PRO A 80 -22.71 9.71 -10.16
CA PRO A 80 -24.03 9.12 -9.97
C PRO A 80 -25.04 10.01 -9.23
N PHE A 81 -24.60 11.12 -8.64
CA PHE A 81 -25.46 12.07 -7.94
C PHE A 81 -25.93 13.21 -8.85
N THR A 82 -25.05 13.73 -9.71
CA THR A 82 -25.36 14.85 -10.63
C THR A 82 -25.74 14.37 -12.03
N ASP A 83 -25.44 13.12 -12.36
CA ASP A 83 -25.52 12.57 -13.71
C ASP A 83 -24.70 13.39 -14.73
N GLU A 84 -23.64 14.07 -14.28
CA GLU A 84 -22.67 14.76 -15.14
C GLU A 84 -21.56 13.80 -15.59
N ASP A 85 -21.07 13.99 -16.81
CA ASP A 85 -19.96 13.19 -17.34
C ASP A 85 -18.68 13.46 -16.55
N MET A 86 -17.89 12.39 -16.33
CA MET A 86 -16.54 12.52 -15.81
C MET A 86 -15.72 13.43 -16.74
N PRO A 87 -15.03 14.47 -16.23
CA PRO A 87 -14.22 15.34 -17.06
C PRO A 87 -13.16 14.54 -17.83
N LYS A 88 -12.86 14.95 -19.06
CA LYS A 88 -11.95 14.21 -19.96
C LYS A 88 -10.55 14.05 -19.37
N GLU A 89 -10.12 15.05 -18.62
CA GLU A 89 -8.81 15.13 -17.97
C GLU A 89 -8.67 14.10 -16.84
N GLN A 90 -9.79 13.57 -16.33
CA GLN A 90 -9.81 12.53 -15.30
C GLN A 90 -9.72 11.11 -15.88
N TYR A 91 -9.88 10.94 -17.20
CA TYR A 91 -9.61 9.66 -17.81
C TYR A 91 -8.11 9.38 -17.76
N PRO A 92 -7.70 8.12 -17.53
CA PRO A 92 -6.28 7.77 -17.55
C PRO A 92 -5.71 8.13 -18.92
N ASP A 93 -4.71 9.00 -18.93
CA ASP A 93 -3.93 9.35 -20.12
C ASP A 93 -3.07 8.15 -20.51
N ARG A 94 -3.72 7.16 -21.14
CA ARG A 94 -3.07 5.90 -21.46
C ARG A 94 -2.01 6.09 -22.53
N GLU A 95 -2.10 7.08 -23.41
CA GLU A 95 -1.01 7.37 -24.36
C GLU A 95 0.23 7.83 -23.62
N ARG A 96 0.08 8.72 -22.64
CA ARG A 96 1.19 9.11 -21.76
C ARG A 96 1.63 7.98 -20.86
N GLN A 97 0.74 7.15 -20.29
CA GLN A 97 1.17 5.98 -19.51
C GLN A 97 1.87 4.93 -20.37
N TYR A 98 1.42 4.72 -21.62
CA TYR A 98 2.10 3.84 -22.58
C TYR A 98 3.45 4.43 -22.96
N GLN A 99 3.54 5.73 -23.29
CA GLN A 99 4.78 6.41 -23.62
C GLN A 99 5.75 6.48 -22.44
N GLU A 100 5.29 6.82 -21.24
CA GLU A 100 6.08 6.80 -20.01
C GLU A 100 6.47 5.35 -19.64
N SER A 101 5.62 4.36 -19.91
CA SER A 101 6.02 2.94 -19.75
C SER A 101 7.02 2.51 -20.80
N GLU A 102 6.92 2.98 -22.04
CA GLU A 102 7.89 2.71 -23.12
C GLU A 102 9.18 3.53 -22.96
N GLU A 103 9.17 4.71 -22.34
CA GLU A 103 10.36 5.51 -22.04
C GLU A 103 11.06 5.00 -20.78
N LYS A 104 10.30 4.68 -19.74
CA LYS A 104 10.81 4.13 -18.46
C LYS A 104 11.21 2.67 -18.61
N TYR A 105 10.56 1.94 -19.51
CA TYR A 105 10.86 0.55 -19.86
C TYR A 105 10.93 0.42 -21.40
N PRO A 106 12.00 0.93 -22.05
CA PRO A 106 12.22 0.82 -23.50
C PRO A 106 11.93 -0.59 -23.95
N LYS A 107 10.82 -0.74 -24.69
CA LYS A 107 10.21 -1.99 -25.18
C LYS A 107 10.89 -3.21 -24.55
N ARG A 108 10.41 -3.60 -23.35
CA ARG A 108 10.64 -4.96 -22.85
C ARG A 108 10.32 -5.88 -24.03
N GLN A 109 11.38 -6.43 -24.65
CA GLN A 109 11.22 -7.51 -25.59
C GLN A 109 10.50 -8.58 -24.80
N THR A 110 9.25 -8.81 -25.18
CA THR A 110 8.35 -9.75 -24.54
C THR A 110 9.09 -11.06 -24.33
N ARG A 111 8.86 -11.67 -23.16
CA ARG A 111 9.44 -12.93 -22.65
C ARG A 111 9.64 -14.03 -23.69
N ASP A 112 8.86 -14.02 -24.78
CA ASP A 112 8.94 -14.96 -25.90
C ASP A 112 10.30 -15.01 -26.64
N ARG A 113 11.16 -13.99 -26.56
CA ARG A 113 12.50 -14.03 -27.20
C ARG A 113 13.63 -14.62 -26.34
N TYR A 114 13.40 -14.89 -25.06
CA TYR A 114 14.45 -15.42 -24.18
C TYR A 114 14.34 -16.93 -23.95
N LYS A 115 13.89 -17.69 -24.95
CA LYS A 115 14.18 -19.14 -24.96
C LYS A 115 15.68 -19.30 -25.14
N THR A 116 16.37 -19.49 -24.02
CA THR A 116 17.75 -19.92 -23.95
C THR A 116 17.85 -21.22 -24.75
N ALA A 117 18.59 -21.20 -25.86
CA ALA A 117 18.73 -22.38 -26.70
C ALA A 117 19.33 -23.53 -25.87
N GLU A 118 18.66 -24.69 -25.90
CA GLU A 118 19.22 -25.91 -25.33
C GLU A 118 20.46 -26.33 -26.13
N GLY A 119 21.48 -26.84 -25.43
CA GLY A 119 22.70 -27.35 -26.04
C GLY A 119 23.86 -26.35 -26.16
N LEU A 120 23.74 -25.14 -25.61
CA LEU A 120 24.88 -24.23 -25.45
C LEU A 120 25.84 -24.75 -24.38
N LYS A 121 27.14 -24.56 -24.61
CA LYS A 121 28.22 -25.10 -23.76
C LYS A 121 28.81 -24.01 -22.88
N VAL A 122 29.50 -24.42 -21.82
CA VAL A 122 30.32 -23.53 -20.99
C VAL A 122 31.29 -22.76 -21.89
N GLY A 123 31.31 -21.43 -21.77
CA GLY A 123 32.09 -20.53 -22.61
C GLY A 123 31.32 -19.84 -23.73
N ASP A 124 30.15 -20.36 -24.13
CA ASP A 124 29.28 -19.70 -25.12
C ASP A 124 28.62 -18.44 -24.53
N VAL A 125 28.10 -17.56 -25.38
CA VAL A 125 27.41 -16.33 -24.97
C VAL A 125 25.90 -16.55 -25.03
N ALA A 126 25.22 -16.35 -23.90
CA ALA A 126 23.77 -16.50 -23.79
C ALA A 126 23.16 -15.59 -22.72
N TYR A 127 21.84 -15.52 -22.69
CA TYR A 127 21.12 -14.97 -21.55
C TYR A 127 21.20 -15.94 -20.37
N GLY A 128 21.36 -15.41 -19.16
CA GLY A 128 21.35 -16.20 -17.95
C GLY A 128 21.46 -15.35 -16.69
N SER A 129 21.55 -16.03 -15.56
CA SER A 129 21.65 -15.42 -14.24
C SER A 129 23.09 -15.29 -13.76
N TYR A 130 23.40 -14.15 -13.16
CA TYR A 130 24.63 -13.87 -12.45
C TYR A 130 24.30 -13.51 -11.00
N PHE A 131 25.04 -14.06 -10.04
CA PHE A 131 24.92 -13.65 -8.64
C PHE A 131 26.11 -12.76 -8.28
N SER A 132 25.84 -11.53 -7.85
CA SER A 132 26.88 -10.63 -7.38
C SER A 132 27.49 -11.10 -6.05
N ALA A 133 28.59 -10.48 -5.66
CA ALA A 133 29.24 -10.73 -4.37
C ALA A 133 28.28 -10.56 -3.16
N ASN A 134 27.26 -9.70 -3.31
CA ASN A 134 26.23 -9.46 -2.30
C ASN A 134 25.03 -10.43 -2.41
N ARG A 135 25.14 -11.50 -3.21
CA ARG A 135 24.08 -12.49 -3.47
C ARG A 135 22.83 -11.92 -4.15
N ILE A 136 22.96 -10.78 -4.84
CA ILE A 136 21.89 -10.22 -5.66
C ILE A 136 21.90 -10.96 -7.00
N ARG A 137 20.72 -11.39 -7.46
CA ARG A 137 20.55 -12.05 -8.76
C ARG A 137 20.33 -11.01 -9.84
N HIS A 138 21.17 -11.03 -10.85
CA HIS A 138 21.06 -10.25 -12.06
C HIS A 138 20.75 -11.19 -13.23
N PHE A 139 20.01 -10.74 -14.22
CA PHE A 139 19.75 -11.47 -15.45
C PHE A 139 20.23 -10.67 -16.65
N GLY A 140 20.95 -11.28 -17.57
CA GLY A 140 21.53 -10.55 -18.69
C GLY A 140 22.30 -11.46 -19.64
N ILE A 141 22.93 -10.86 -20.66
CA ILE A 141 23.80 -11.60 -21.58
C ILE A 141 25.18 -11.74 -20.95
N GLY A 142 25.64 -12.97 -20.78
CA GLY A 142 26.98 -13.24 -20.30
C GLY A 142 27.57 -14.51 -20.92
N ARG A 143 28.79 -14.83 -20.53
CA ARG A 143 29.46 -16.08 -20.89
C ARG A 143 28.95 -17.19 -19.99
N ILE A 144 28.42 -18.28 -20.55
CA ILE A 144 27.90 -19.41 -19.78
C ILE A 144 29.02 -20.00 -18.91
N VAL A 145 28.79 -20.03 -17.60
CA VAL A 145 29.65 -20.70 -16.62
C VAL A 145 29.15 -22.12 -16.39
N GLN A 146 27.83 -22.31 -16.28
CA GLN A 146 27.19 -23.62 -16.15
C GLN A 146 25.69 -23.55 -16.47
N PRO A 147 25.06 -24.64 -16.92
CA PRO A 147 23.61 -24.73 -16.97
C PRO A 147 23.03 -24.75 -15.54
N TRP A 148 21.85 -24.16 -15.37
CA TRP A 148 21.06 -24.36 -14.16
C TRP A 148 20.33 -25.69 -14.28
N LEU A 149 20.73 -26.65 -13.45
CA LEU A 149 20.16 -27.99 -13.40
C LEU A 149 19.32 -28.16 -12.13
N ASP A 150 18.28 -28.99 -12.19
CA ASP A 150 17.56 -29.48 -11.01
C ASP A 150 18.35 -30.57 -10.26
N ALA A 151 17.75 -31.14 -9.21
CA ALA A 151 18.40 -32.16 -8.39
C ALA A 151 18.69 -33.45 -9.17
N GLU A 152 17.94 -33.70 -10.25
CA GLU A 152 18.06 -34.84 -11.15
C GLU A 152 19.00 -34.57 -12.32
N GLY A 153 19.60 -33.37 -12.39
CA GLY A 153 20.54 -32.98 -13.44
C GLY A 153 19.88 -32.51 -14.74
N LYS A 154 18.57 -32.25 -14.76
CA LYS A 154 17.83 -31.75 -15.92
C LYS A 154 17.90 -30.23 -15.99
N PHE A 155 18.05 -29.72 -17.20
CA PHE A 155 18.15 -28.29 -17.47
C PHE A 155 16.84 -27.54 -17.17
N LEU A 156 16.95 -26.46 -16.40
CA LEU A 156 15.83 -25.60 -15.98
C LEU A 156 15.62 -24.38 -16.89
N ASN A 157 15.96 -24.51 -18.17
CA ASN A 157 15.84 -23.45 -19.18
C ASN A 157 16.68 -22.19 -18.91
N GLU A 158 17.70 -22.25 -18.06
CA GLU A 158 18.49 -21.09 -17.68
C GLU A 158 19.96 -21.42 -17.46
N TYR A 159 20.87 -20.52 -17.84
CA TYR A 159 22.31 -20.65 -17.57
C TYR A 159 22.73 -19.73 -16.42
N PHE A 160 23.74 -20.14 -15.66
CA PHE A 160 24.57 -19.22 -14.90
C PHE A 160 25.60 -18.60 -15.85
N VAL A 161 25.74 -17.28 -15.80
CA VAL A 161 26.62 -16.54 -16.72
C VAL A 161 27.57 -15.62 -15.97
N GLU A 162 28.75 -15.42 -16.56
CA GLU A 162 29.71 -14.40 -16.16
C GLU A 162 29.46 -13.12 -16.99
N PRO A 163 29.35 -11.94 -16.36
CA PRO A 163 29.18 -10.69 -17.08
C PRO A 163 30.35 -10.39 -18.01
N MET A 164 30.08 -10.05 -19.27
CA MET A 164 31.11 -9.69 -20.24
C MET A 164 31.45 -8.19 -20.15
N ARG A 165 32.75 -7.85 -20.19
CA ARG A 165 33.21 -6.45 -20.26
C ARG A 165 32.79 -5.83 -21.60
N GLY A 166 32.05 -4.71 -21.56
CA GLY A 166 31.63 -4.00 -22.79
C GLY A 166 30.21 -3.42 -22.80
N GLY A 167 29.50 -3.36 -21.68
CA GLY A 167 28.22 -2.63 -21.57
C GLY A 167 26.97 -3.43 -21.97
N TRP A 168 27.04 -4.75 -22.02
CA TRP A 168 25.84 -5.59 -22.16
C TRP A 168 24.99 -5.49 -20.89
N ALA A 169 23.71 -5.13 -21.04
CA ALA A 169 22.83 -4.85 -19.91
C ALA A 169 22.52 -6.14 -19.13
N PHE A 170 22.93 -6.15 -17.86
CA PHE A 170 22.35 -7.01 -16.84
C PHE A 170 21.26 -6.21 -16.13
N TRP A 171 20.05 -6.75 -16.08
CA TRP A 171 18.92 -6.19 -15.36
C TRP A 171 18.88 -6.84 -13.96
N GLU A 172 18.68 -6.01 -12.94
CA GLU A 172 18.43 -6.50 -11.59
C GLU A 172 17.01 -7.07 -11.49
N PHE A 173 16.90 -8.28 -10.94
CA PHE A 173 15.60 -8.79 -10.50
C PHE A 173 15.25 -8.06 -9.20
N TYR A 174 14.28 -7.15 -9.24
CA TYR A 174 13.73 -6.51 -8.05
C TYR A 174 13.16 -7.57 -7.12
N ALA A 175 13.94 -7.99 -6.12
CA ALA A 175 13.38 -8.55 -4.90
C ALA A 175 12.80 -7.38 -4.08
N LEU A 176 11.84 -7.66 -3.19
CA LEU A 176 11.16 -6.75 -2.26
C LEU A 176 12.04 -5.72 -1.47
N ASN A 177 13.36 -5.74 -1.65
CA ASN A 177 14.33 -4.89 -0.99
C ASN A 177 14.60 -3.54 -1.69
N ASP A 178 14.02 -3.27 -2.87
CA ASP A 178 14.31 -2.06 -3.67
C ASP A 178 13.21 -0.97 -3.60
N MET A 179 12.41 -0.93 -2.53
CA MET A 179 11.66 0.29 -2.22
C MET A 179 12.66 1.38 -1.82
N ARG A 180 12.53 2.60 -2.36
CA ARG A 180 13.35 3.72 -1.91
C ARG A 180 13.06 3.98 -0.43
N PRO A 181 14.03 4.41 0.40
CA PRO A 181 13.85 4.72 1.83
C PRO A 181 12.59 5.56 2.13
N GLU A 182 12.26 6.49 1.23
CA GLU A 182 11.10 7.38 1.35
C GLU A 182 9.74 6.69 1.16
N SER A 183 9.74 5.52 0.52
CA SER A 183 8.59 4.66 0.18
C SER A 183 8.41 3.49 1.16
N HIS A 184 9.30 3.29 2.13
CA HIS A 184 9.05 2.35 3.22
C HIS A 184 7.91 2.86 4.12
N PRO A 185 7.06 1.97 4.67
CA PRO A 185 6.22 2.32 5.80
C PRO A 185 7.14 2.83 6.93
N ARG A 186 6.96 4.10 7.31
CA ARG A 186 7.87 4.78 8.23
C ARG A 186 7.58 4.31 9.66
N SER A 187 8.51 3.59 10.26
CA SER A 187 8.55 3.35 11.71
C SER A 187 9.42 4.39 12.38
N ALA A 188 8.90 5.00 13.45
CA ALA A 188 9.68 5.88 14.33
C ALA A 188 10.66 5.09 15.24
N TYR A 189 10.71 3.76 15.12
CA TYR A 189 11.64 2.92 15.84
C TYR A 189 12.29 1.92 14.89
N SER A 190 13.62 2.00 14.77
CA SER A 190 14.41 0.78 14.92
C SER A 190 14.22 0.35 16.37
N GLY A 191 13.62 -0.82 16.58
CA GLY A 191 13.39 -1.34 17.91
C GLY A 191 14.68 -1.23 18.74
N SER A 192 14.58 -0.64 19.94
CA SER A 192 15.64 -0.73 20.92
C SER A 192 16.09 -2.19 21.04
N ALA A 193 17.38 -2.43 21.33
CA ALA A 193 17.89 -3.79 21.53
C ALA A 193 17.09 -4.59 22.59
N GLU A 194 16.27 -3.94 23.42
CA GLU A 194 15.37 -4.56 24.40
C GLU A 194 14.08 -5.14 23.78
N THR A 195 13.51 -4.55 22.73
CA THR A 195 12.33 -5.10 22.02
C THR A 195 12.69 -6.31 21.15
N GLN A 196 13.96 -6.45 20.78
CA GLN A 196 14.50 -7.65 20.13
C GLN A 196 14.75 -8.82 21.11
N VAL A 197 14.56 -8.60 22.42
CA VAL A 197 14.89 -9.56 23.50
C VAL A 197 13.62 -10.13 24.16
N ARG A 198 12.50 -10.28 23.41
CA ARG A 198 11.47 -11.26 23.79
C ARG A 198 12.08 -12.65 23.67
N SER A 199 12.63 -13.13 24.79
CA SER A 199 13.28 -14.41 25.10
C SER A 199 13.76 -15.24 23.90
N LYS A 200 15.06 -15.57 23.90
CA LYS A 200 15.85 -16.44 23.00
C LYS A 200 15.26 -17.80 22.53
N LYS A 201 13.95 -18.02 22.52
CA LYS A 201 13.36 -18.96 21.58
C LYS A 201 13.53 -18.34 20.20
N LYS A 202 14.49 -18.85 19.43
CA LYS A 202 14.56 -18.58 17.99
C LYS A 202 13.12 -18.59 17.48
N PRO A 203 12.62 -17.51 16.84
CA PRO A 203 11.31 -17.56 16.21
C PRO A 203 11.30 -18.86 15.43
N GLY A 204 10.38 -19.77 15.77
CA GLY A 204 10.24 -21.03 15.04
C GLY A 204 10.24 -20.64 13.59
N TYR A 205 11.25 -21.10 12.85
CA TYR A 205 11.66 -20.54 11.56
C TYR A 205 10.38 -20.26 10.78
N TRP A 206 9.97 -19.00 10.73
CA TRP A 206 8.91 -18.61 9.82
C TRP A 206 9.59 -18.84 8.48
N LYS A 207 9.42 -20.04 7.94
CA LYS A 207 8.79 -20.11 6.64
C LYS A 207 7.53 -19.27 6.81
N VAL A 208 7.71 -17.96 6.63
CA VAL A 208 6.97 -17.30 5.58
C VAL A 208 7.21 -18.25 4.42
N ASN A 209 6.40 -19.31 4.34
CA ASN A 209 5.86 -19.71 3.08
C ASN A 209 5.31 -18.37 2.64
N THR A 210 6.12 -17.68 1.87
CA THR A 210 5.64 -16.99 0.72
C THR A 210 4.77 -18.02 -0.01
N TYR A 211 3.56 -18.22 0.51
CA TYR A 211 2.34 -18.37 -0.24
C TYR A 211 2.01 -16.99 -0.85
N TRP A 212 3.05 -16.31 -1.32
CA TRP A 212 3.03 -15.50 -2.50
C TRP A 212 3.21 -16.56 -3.59
N PRO A 213 2.16 -16.97 -4.31
CA PRO A 213 2.26 -18.00 -5.34
C PRO A 213 3.02 -17.43 -6.54
N THR A 214 4.33 -17.20 -6.40
CA THR A 214 5.22 -16.83 -7.52
C THR A 214 5.72 -18.07 -8.26
N GLY A 215 4.84 -19.06 -8.43
CA GLY A 215 5.17 -20.36 -8.99
C GLY A 215 4.08 -20.82 -9.94
N THR A 216 4.22 -20.42 -11.21
CA THR A 216 3.58 -21.05 -12.35
C THR A 216 3.94 -22.54 -12.37
N GLY A 217 3.03 -23.40 -11.90
CA GLY A 217 3.20 -24.84 -11.99
C GLY A 217 2.48 -25.59 -10.89
N GLY A 218 1.21 -25.92 -11.12
CA GLY A 218 0.50 -26.99 -10.40
C GLY A 218 0.63 -26.93 -8.87
N GLY A 219 0.12 -25.88 -8.24
CA GLY A 219 -0.07 -25.90 -6.79
C GLY A 219 -1.12 -26.93 -6.41
N PRO A 220 -0.90 -27.75 -5.35
CA PRO A 220 -1.96 -28.56 -4.78
C PRO A 220 -3.11 -27.62 -4.42
N GLY A 221 -4.34 -28.01 -4.74
CA GLY A 221 -5.53 -27.23 -4.43
C GLY A 221 -5.39 -26.65 -3.03
N LEU A 222 -5.60 -25.33 -2.92
CA LEU A 222 -5.85 -24.73 -1.62
C LEU A 222 -6.89 -25.64 -0.94
N PRO A 223 -6.63 -26.18 0.26
CA PRO A 223 -7.66 -26.93 0.96
C PRO A 223 -8.91 -26.04 1.01
N ASP A 224 -10.08 -26.64 0.87
CA ASP A 224 -11.43 -26.03 0.81
C ASP A 224 -11.80 -25.10 2.00
N ASN A 225 -10.84 -24.66 2.80
CA ASN A 225 -10.99 -23.61 3.80
C ASN A 225 -11.08 -22.25 3.08
N GLU A 226 -12.24 -21.98 2.49
CA GLU A 226 -12.69 -20.64 2.14
C GLU A 226 -12.38 -19.71 3.32
N VAL A 227 -11.50 -18.74 3.13
CA VAL A 227 -11.30 -17.67 4.10
C VAL A 227 -12.62 -16.91 4.22
N ARG A 228 -13.28 -16.94 5.39
CA ARG A 228 -14.52 -16.19 5.62
C ARG A 228 -14.28 -15.00 6.53
N LEU A 229 -15.09 -13.96 6.36
CA LEU A 229 -15.12 -12.82 7.27
C LEU A 229 -15.43 -13.33 8.69
N GLY A 230 -14.65 -12.88 9.67
CA GLY A 230 -14.79 -13.28 11.07
C GLY A 230 -13.98 -14.53 11.47
N ASP A 231 -13.50 -15.33 10.53
CA ASP A 231 -12.63 -16.47 10.85
C ASP A 231 -11.26 -16.00 11.34
N GLU A 232 -10.54 -16.85 12.08
CA GLU A 232 -9.12 -16.61 12.36
C GLU A 232 -8.27 -17.11 11.20
N CYS A 233 -7.46 -16.23 10.63
CA CYS A 233 -6.56 -16.55 9.52
C CYS A 233 -5.27 -15.72 9.62
N SER A 234 -4.22 -16.16 8.93
CA SER A 234 -3.02 -15.35 8.73
C SER A 234 -3.31 -14.25 7.72
N GLY A 235 -2.94 -13.01 8.04
CA GLY A 235 -3.12 -11.88 7.14
C GLY A 235 -2.32 -10.65 7.54
N ALA A 236 -2.55 -9.55 6.83
CA ALA A 236 -1.99 -8.25 7.14
C ALA A 236 -2.93 -7.47 8.07
N TYR A 237 -2.41 -6.97 9.18
CA TYR A 237 -3.09 -5.95 9.99
C TYR A 237 -2.55 -4.58 9.61
N ILE A 238 -3.44 -3.66 9.23
CA ILE A 238 -3.11 -2.25 9.00
C ILE A 238 -3.45 -1.46 10.27
N ARG A 239 -2.42 -0.95 10.93
CA ARG A 239 -2.56 -0.13 12.14
C ARG A 239 -3.09 1.27 11.77
N PRO A 240 -3.75 2.01 12.68
CA PRO A 240 -4.30 3.35 12.36
C PRO A 240 -3.29 4.39 11.86
N ASP A 241 -1.99 4.19 12.10
CA ASP A 241 -0.91 5.03 11.59
C ASP A 241 -0.37 4.58 10.22
N GLY A 242 -1.04 3.63 9.56
CA GLY A 242 -0.69 3.13 8.23
C GLY A 242 0.43 2.08 8.22
N GLN A 243 0.99 1.71 9.37
CA GLN A 243 1.92 0.59 9.45
C GLN A 243 1.20 -0.73 9.25
N TRP A 244 1.89 -1.71 8.67
CA TRP A 244 1.32 -3.04 8.47
C TRP A 244 2.19 -4.13 9.10
N PHE A 245 1.51 -5.11 9.67
CA PHE A 245 2.12 -6.25 10.32
C PHE A 245 1.47 -7.53 9.80
N ALA A 246 2.24 -8.61 9.71
CA ALA A 246 1.73 -9.93 9.38
C ALA A 246 1.54 -10.75 10.66
N GLY A 247 0.40 -11.42 10.80
CA GLY A 247 0.09 -12.26 11.95
C GLY A 247 -1.25 -12.98 11.77
N VAL A 248 -1.61 -13.82 12.74
CA VAL A 248 -2.93 -14.46 12.81
C VAL A 248 -3.89 -13.54 13.55
N GLY A 249 -5.00 -13.22 12.90
CA GLY A 249 -6.06 -12.40 13.46
C GLY A 249 -7.42 -12.75 12.88
N ARG A 250 -8.44 -12.00 13.27
CA ARG A 250 -9.80 -12.13 12.74
C ARG A 250 -9.86 -11.49 11.37
N VAL A 251 -10.26 -12.23 10.34
CA VAL A 251 -10.41 -11.74 8.97
C VAL A 251 -11.46 -10.65 8.93
N VAL A 252 -11.06 -9.48 8.46
CA VAL A 252 -11.93 -8.32 8.27
C VAL A 252 -12.14 -7.98 6.80
N ALA A 253 -11.23 -8.41 5.93
CA ALA A 253 -11.39 -8.34 4.49
C ALA A 253 -10.46 -9.36 3.80
N TYR A 254 -10.81 -9.79 2.60
CA TYR A 254 -9.92 -10.58 1.76
C TYR A 254 -10.30 -10.37 0.28
N GLY A 255 -9.36 -10.63 -0.62
CA GLY A 255 -9.58 -10.46 -2.05
C GLY A 255 -8.44 -11.02 -2.91
N LEU A 256 -8.60 -10.87 -4.22
CA LEU A 256 -7.63 -11.28 -5.23
C LEU A 256 -7.18 -10.05 -6.02
N ALA A 257 -5.87 -9.90 -6.20
CA ALA A 257 -5.26 -8.88 -7.04
C ALA A 257 -4.54 -9.53 -8.23
N TYR A 258 -4.73 -8.95 -9.42
CA TYR A 258 -4.08 -9.37 -10.66
C TYR A 258 -3.19 -8.22 -11.16
N ASP A 259 -1.99 -8.55 -11.63
CA ASP A 259 -1.11 -7.67 -12.37
C ASP A 259 -1.65 -7.46 -13.79
N LEU A 260 -1.11 -6.46 -14.49
CA LEU A 260 -1.44 -6.01 -15.84
C LEU A 260 -1.37 -7.13 -16.90
N GLU A 261 -0.76 -8.28 -16.59
CA GLU A 261 -0.61 -9.45 -17.48
C GLU A 261 -1.68 -10.55 -17.27
N ASP A 262 -2.84 -10.24 -16.66
CA ASP A 262 -4.00 -11.15 -16.53
C ASP A 262 -3.74 -12.43 -15.68
N GLU A 263 -2.64 -12.53 -14.95
CA GLU A 263 -2.38 -13.63 -14.01
C GLU A 263 -2.73 -13.25 -12.56
N PRO A 264 -3.43 -14.12 -11.79
CA PRO A 264 -3.70 -13.87 -10.37
C PRO A 264 -2.36 -13.84 -9.66
N THR A 265 -1.93 -12.65 -9.32
CA THR A 265 -0.57 -12.49 -8.81
C THR A 265 -0.62 -12.72 -7.32
N PHE A 266 -1.61 -12.15 -6.61
CA PHE A 266 -1.63 -12.17 -5.15
C PHE A 266 -3.05 -12.26 -4.56
N GLN A 267 -3.26 -13.20 -3.64
CA GLN A 267 -4.39 -13.18 -2.70
C GLN A 267 -3.99 -12.33 -1.50
N TRP A 268 -4.88 -11.44 -1.04
CA TRP A 268 -4.66 -10.66 0.17
C TRP A 268 -5.74 -10.95 1.20
N VAL A 269 -5.35 -10.95 2.47
CA VAL A 269 -6.21 -11.13 3.64
C VAL A 269 -5.84 -10.04 4.63
N TYR A 270 -6.81 -9.22 5.03
CA TYR A 270 -6.67 -8.27 6.12
C TYR A 270 -7.28 -8.84 7.39
N VAL A 271 -6.57 -8.68 8.51
CA VAL A 271 -6.95 -9.23 9.81
C VAL A 271 -6.85 -8.18 10.89
N GLU A 272 -7.68 -8.32 11.93
CA GLU A 272 -7.57 -7.57 13.19
C GLU A 272 -7.02 -8.48 14.30
N PRO A 273 -6.17 -7.96 15.21
CA PRO A 273 -5.71 -8.73 16.37
C PRO A 273 -6.87 -9.22 17.23
N THR A 274 -6.86 -10.49 17.64
CA THR A 274 -7.93 -11.10 18.46
C THR A 274 -7.69 -11.01 19.96
N GLY A 275 -6.59 -10.37 20.38
CA GLY A 275 -6.15 -10.30 21.78
C GLY A 275 -5.42 -11.56 22.27
N LYS A 276 -5.31 -12.59 21.43
CA LYS A 276 -4.40 -13.73 21.66
C LYS A 276 -2.94 -13.29 21.45
N SER A 277 -2.01 -13.91 22.16
CA SER A 277 -0.58 -13.61 22.09
C SER A 277 0.25 -14.89 22.03
N GLY A 278 1.47 -14.77 21.51
CA GLY A 278 2.42 -15.88 21.36
C GLY A 278 2.36 -16.55 19.97
N GLY A 279 3.53 -16.76 19.38
CA GLY A 279 3.67 -17.56 18.15
C GLY A 279 3.07 -16.83 16.95
N ASP A 280 2.11 -17.45 16.28
CA ASP A 280 1.52 -16.89 15.06
C ASP A 280 0.62 -15.67 15.32
N TYR A 281 0.19 -15.48 16.57
CA TYR A 281 -0.61 -14.32 17.00
C TYR A 281 0.26 -13.09 17.34
N ASP A 282 1.58 -13.23 17.39
CA ASP A 282 2.48 -12.10 17.54
C ASP A 282 2.67 -11.45 16.16
N PHE A 283 1.99 -10.34 15.92
CA PHE A 283 2.10 -9.59 14.67
C PHE A 283 3.54 -9.10 14.47
N ILE A 284 4.09 -9.27 13.27
CA ILE A 284 5.49 -8.94 12.95
C ILE A 284 5.52 -8.09 11.69
N HIS A 285 6.32 -7.03 11.67
CA HIS A 285 6.55 -6.26 10.46
C HIS A 285 7.38 -7.12 9.50
N PRO A 286 6.86 -7.46 8.30
CA PRO A 286 7.46 -8.51 7.47
C PRO A 286 8.83 -8.14 6.89
N VAL A 287 9.13 -6.84 6.79
CA VAL A 287 10.44 -6.32 6.36
C VAL A 287 11.43 -6.24 7.52
N THR A 288 11.18 -5.39 8.51
CA THR A 288 12.09 -5.16 9.64
C THR A 288 12.19 -6.33 10.62
N ARG A 289 11.25 -7.29 10.56
CA ARG A 289 11.12 -8.42 11.50
C ARG A 289 10.89 -8.00 12.94
N GLU A 290 10.48 -6.75 13.15
CA GLU A 290 10.13 -6.23 14.46
C GLU A 290 8.73 -6.71 14.83
N TYR A 291 8.58 -7.19 16.06
CA TYR A 291 7.25 -7.47 16.59
C TYR A 291 6.47 -6.17 16.67
N MET A 292 5.17 -6.25 16.37
CA MET A 292 4.21 -5.24 16.74
C MET A 292 4.25 -5.16 18.27
N ASP A 293 4.76 -4.05 18.79
CA ASP A 293 4.79 -3.83 20.23
C ASP A 293 3.39 -4.08 20.81
N GLU A 294 3.32 -4.75 21.97
CA GLU A 294 2.09 -4.92 22.76
C GLU A 294 1.49 -3.56 22.98
N VAL A 295 0.54 -3.17 22.12
CA VAL A 295 0.10 -1.80 21.89
C VAL A 295 0.45 -0.86 23.06
N PRO A 296 1.67 -0.30 23.11
CA PRO A 296 1.85 0.90 23.88
C PRO A 296 1.02 1.88 23.10
N SER A 297 0.04 2.52 23.73
CA SER A 297 -0.71 3.58 23.06
C SER A 297 0.33 4.60 22.58
N ASN A 298 0.75 4.52 21.32
CA ASN A 298 1.68 5.47 20.73
C ASN A 298 1.17 6.86 21.07
N PRO A 299 2.06 7.83 21.32
CA PRO A 299 1.62 9.15 21.66
C PRO A 299 0.70 9.69 20.59
N VAL A 300 -0.60 9.70 20.86
CA VAL A 300 -1.61 10.20 19.95
C VAL A 300 -1.34 11.70 19.83
N PRO A 301 -1.05 12.22 18.64
CA PRO A 301 -0.81 13.64 18.45
C PRO A 301 -1.89 14.49 19.12
N GLY A 302 -1.49 15.50 19.87
CA GLY A 302 -2.40 16.38 20.59
C GLY A 302 -2.99 15.81 21.88
N VAL A 303 -2.55 14.64 22.37
CA VAL A 303 -2.99 14.05 23.64
C VAL A 303 -1.98 14.28 24.78
N ALA A 304 -2.47 14.42 26.01
CA ALA A 304 -1.61 14.52 27.19
C ALA A 304 -0.87 13.20 27.50
N TYR A 305 0.45 13.27 27.63
CA TYR A 305 1.34 12.14 27.97
C TYR A 305 2.28 12.47 29.14
N PRO A 306 2.64 11.47 29.96
CA PRO A 306 3.64 11.62 31.02
C PRO A 306 4.99 12.15 30.47
N PRO A 307 5.71 12.99 31.23
CA PRO A 307 7.01 13.53 30.81
C PRO A 307 8.05 12.46 30.44
N SER A 308 8.03 11.28 31.08
CA SER A 308 8.92 10.17 30.76
C SER A 308 8.72 9.64 29.34
N GLN A 309 7.47 9.54 28.88
CA GLN A 309 7.15 9.07 27.53
C GLN A 309 7.44 10.12 26.46
N ARG A 310 7.31 11.42 26.80
CA ARG A 310 7.67 12.52 25.88
C ARG A 310 9.16 12.54 25.52
N ARG A 311 10.04 12.10 26.42
CA ARG A 311 11.51 12.08 26.19
C ARG A 311 11.95 11.11 25.10
N LEU A 312 11.09 10.17 24.71
CA LEU A 312 11.36 9.21 23.63
C LEU A 312 10.97 9.75 22.25
N LEU A 313 10.43 10.97 22.17
CA LEU A 313 9.92 11.59 20.96
C LEU A 313 10.92 12.63 20.42
N PRO A 314 10.79 13.05 19.14
CA PRO A 314 11.60 14.13 18.57
C PRO A 314 11.68 15.34 19.51
N ALA A 315 12.86 15.97 19.58
CA ALA A 315 13.16 17.01 20.56
C ALA A 315 12.13 18.15 20.59
N ARG A 316 11.55 18.52 19.43
CA ARG A 316 10.49 19.54 19.34
C ARG A 316 9.23 19.19 20.10
N TRP A 317 8.89 17.91 20.23
CA TRP A 317 7.76 17.45 21.03
C TRP A 317 7.98 17.74 22.52
N CYS A 318 9.22 17.65 22.99
CA CYS A 318 9.58 18.02 24.35
C CYS A 318 9.46 19.53 24.62
N ASN A 319 9.61 20.35 23.56
CA ASN A 319 9.54 21.81 23.66
C ASN A 319 8.11 22.36 23.67
N LEU A 320 7.14 21.56 23.20
CA LEU A 320 5.73 21.93 23.26
C LEU A 320 5.24 21.95 24.73
N PRO A 321 4.48 22.99 25.13
CA PRO A 321 3.89 23.05 26.45
C PRO A 321 3.06 21.79 26.75
N ALA A 322 3.07 21.35 28.01
CA ALA A 322 2.27 20.20 28.41
C ALA A 322 0.78 20.53 28.37
N ILE A 323 -0.01 19.63 27.77
CA ILE A 323 -1.47 19.67 27.83
C ILE A 323 -1.85 19.24 29.25
N ARG A 324 -2.15 20.20 30.12
CA ARG A 324 -2.44 19.98 31.54
C ARG A 324 -3.92 20.10 31.88
N ARG A 325 -4.68 20.77 31.03
CA ARG A 325 -6.11 21.05 31.22
C ARG A 325 -6.80 21.09 29.88
N ARG A 326 -8.13 20.91 29.89
CA ARG A 326 -8.97 21.16 28.73
C ARG A 326 -8.96 22.68 28.46
N PRO A 327 -8.44 23.16 27.33
CA PRO A 327 -8.44 24.59 27.02
C PRO A 327 -9.83 25.06 26.56
N GLU A 328 -10.05 26.38 26.57
CA GLU A 328 -11.24 26.99 25.99
C GLU A 328 -11.11 27.06 24.46
N ILE A 329 -12.22 26.87 23.75
CA ILE A 329 -12.25 27.04 22.28
C ILE A 329 -11.90 28.49 21.96
N GLY A 330 -11.01 28.69 20.98
CA GLY A 330 -10.49 30.00 20.60
C GLY A 330 -9.27 30.47 21.38
N SER A 331 -8.89 29.81 22.47
CA SER A 331 -7.65 30.13 23.19
C SER A 331 -6.42 29.60 22.44
N GLU A 332 -5.26 30.15 22.77
CA GLU A 332 -3.98 29.65 22.28
C GLU A 332 -3.50 28.47 23.13
N TYR A 333 -3.20 27.35 22.47
CA TYR A 333 -2.80 26.13 23.17
C TYR A 333 -2.00 25.18 22.27
N PRO A 334 -1.13 24.31 22.81
CA PRO A 334 -0.55 23.22 22.03
C PRO A 334 -1.61 22.17 21.66
N GLY A 335 -1.57 21.69 20.43
CA GLY A 335 -2.48 20.65 19.96
C GLY A 335 -2.04 20.04 18.63
N ARG A 336 -2.94 19.24 18.05
CA ARG A 336 -2.79 18.70 16.71
C ARG A 336 -3.48 19.58 15.68
N TYR A 337 -2.91 19.71 14.50
CA TYR A 337 -3.51 20.34 13.33
C TYR A 337 -3.58 19.32 12.20
N CYS A 338 -4.75 19.19 11.59
CA CYS A 338 -5.00 18.36 10.42
C CYS A 338 -5.33 19.33 9.26
N PRO A 339 -4.36 19.65 8.39
CA PRO A 339 -4.60 20.60 7.32
C PRO A 339 -5.68 20.10 6.36
N PRO A 340 -6.60 20.95 5.90
CA PRO A 340 -7.71 20.52 5.04
C PRO A 340 -7.25 20.07 3.65
N ASN A 341 -6.06 20.50 3.22
CA ASN A 341 -5.46 20.19 1.92
C ASN A 341 -4.30 19.18 2.01
N ALA A 342 -4.02 18.64 3.21
CA ALA A 342 -3.10 17.52 3.37
C ALA A 342 -3.87 16.19 3.29
N PRO A 343 -3.20 15.07 2.98
CA PRO A 343 -3.77 13.74 3.17
C PRO A 343 -4.40 13.59 4.57
N VAL A 344 -5.53 12.88 4.67
CA VAL A 344 -6.27 12.69 5.94
C VAL A 344 -5.40 12.07 7.05
N THR A 345 -4.32 11.39 6.67
CA THR A 345 -3.34 10.77 7.55
C THR A 345 -2.34 11.75 8.16
N ASP A 346 -2.19 12.94 7.58
CA ASP A 346 -1.15 13.88 7.96
C ASP A 346 -1.62 14.74 9.14
N VAL A 347 -0.87 14.65 10.23
CA VAL A 347 -1.13 15.40 11.47
C VAL A 347 0.13 16.13 11.86
N TYR A 348 -0.01 17.40 12.22
CA TYR A 348 1.08 18.24 12.67
C TYR A 348 0.85 18.68 14.11
N LEU A 349 1.93 18.95 14.84
CA LEU A 349 1.88 19.49 16.19
C LEU A 349 2.43 20.91 16.23
N GLY A 350 1.79 21.75 17.02
CA GLY A 350 2.19 23.13 17.21
C GLY A 350 1.31 23.81 18.26
N VAL A 351 1.62 25.07 18.53
CA VAL A 351 0.77 25.99 19.29
C VAL A 351 -0.11 26.74 18.32
N GLY A 352 -1.42 26.62 18.51
CA GLY A 352 -2.40 27.24 17.63
C GLY A 352 -3.67 27.66 18.38
N LYS A 353 -4.66 28.13 17.63
CA LYS A 353 -5.97 28.47 18.15
C LYS A 353 -6.80 27.20 18.31
N VAL A 354 -7.30 26.93 19.50
CA VAL A 354 -8.09 25.73 19.79
C VAL A 354 -9.40 25.76 19.03
N VAL A 355 -9.64 24.75 18.20
CA VAL A 355 -10.89 24.56 17.46
C VAL A 355 -11.72 23.41 18.02
N LYS A 356 -11.07 22.43 18.65
CA LYS A 356 -11.75 21.27 19.23
C LYS A 356 -10.97 20.74 20.43
N THR A 357 -11.66 20.25 21.45
CA THR A 357 -11.02 19.57 22.57
C THR A 357 -11.98 18.67 23.31
N GLY A 358 -11.45 17.58 23.87
CA GLY A 358 -12.20 16.65 24.70
C GLY A 358 -11.31 15.82 25.61
N VAL A 359 -11.92 14.82 26.23
CA VAL A 359 -11.26 13.88 27.14
C VAL A 359 -11.58 12.46 26.65
N THR A 360 -10.56 11.60 26.54
CA THR A 360 -10.75 10.19 26.17
C THR A 360 -11.36 9.40 27.32
N LYS A 361 -11.77 8.15 27.08
CA LYS A 361 -12.33 7.28 28.13
C LYS A 361 -11.33 7.01 29.26
N GLU A 362 -10.04 7.08 28.94
CA GLU A 362 -8.91 6.90 29.86
C GLU A 362 -8.52 8.21 30.58
N GLY A 363 -9.32 9.27 30.43
CA GLY A 363 -9.10 10.55 31.11
C GLY A 363 -8.03 11.44 30.46
N ARG A 364 -7.55 11.12 29.25
CA ARG A 364 -6.53 11.93 28.57
C ARG A 364 -7.17 13.08 27.81
N ILE A 365 -6.60 14.28 27.91
CA ILE A 365 -7.08 15.46 27.18
C ILE A 365 -6.51 15.43 25.77
N TRP A 366 -7.36 15.68 24.78
CA TRP A 366 -6.97 15.88 23.38
C TRP A 366 -7.37 17.29 22.90
N VAL A 367 -6.56 17.88 22.04
CA VAL A 367 -6.74 19.26 21.55
C VAL A 367 -6.42 19.34 20.06
N ASP A 368 -7.38 19.85 19.28
CA ASP A 368 -7.21 20.20 17.87
C ASP A 368 -7.07 21.72 17.77
N VAL A 369 -6.08 22.16 17.03
CA VAL A 369 -5.72 23.56 16.85
C VAL A 369 -5.57 23.89 15.38
N VAL A 370 -5.68 25.17 15.05
CA VAL A 370 -5.30 25.73 13.74
C VAL A 370 -4.18 26.74 13.92
N PRO A 371 -3.31 26.97 12.92
CA PRO A 371 -2.32 28.05 12.96
C PRO A 371 -2.96 29.41 13.28
N ILE A 372 -2.19 30.30 13.93
CA ILE A 372 -2.66 31.64 14.30
C ILE A 372 -2.06 32.64 13.31
N PRO A 373 -2.88 33.44 12.59
CA PRO A 373 -2.40 34.48 11.68
C PRO A 373 -1.35 35.40 12.32
N GLY A 374 -0.25 35.62 11.61
CA GLY A 374 0.85 36.48 12.05
C GLY A 374 1.73 35.92 13.17
N LYS A 375 1.54 34.65 13.59
CA LYS A 375 2.41 33.98 14.55
C LYS A 375 3.23 32.87 13.88
N SER A 376 4.54 33.03 13.91
CA SER A 376 5.52 32.06 13.43
C SER A 376 6.70 31.97 14.40
N GLY A 377 7.53 30.93 14.25
CA GLY A 377 8.71 30.70 15.06
C GLY A 377 8.48 29.77 16.25
N GLY A 378 9.42 28.85 16.46
CA GLY A 378 9.53 28.04 17.67
C GLY A 378 8.37 27.06 17.83
N ASN A 379 7.50 27.29 18.81
CA ASN A 379 6.36 26.41 19.06
C ASN A 379 5.16 26.69 18.14
N TYR A 380 5.16 27.80 17.40
CA TYR A 380 4.12 28.12 16.41
C TYR A 380 4.39 27.51 15.04
N ASP A 381 5.63 27.06 14.79
CA ASP A 381 5.97 26.31 13.59
C ASP A 381 5.49 24.88 13.76
N PHE A 382 4.41 24.56 13.04
CA PHE A 382 3.83 23.23 13.05
C PHE A 382 4.80 22.23 12.44
N PHE A 383 4.92 21.07 13.08
CA PHE A 383 5.85 20.03 12.66
C PHE A 383 5.22 18.66 12.73
N ASP A 384 5.72 17.78 11.88
CA ASP A 384 5.33 16.38 11.86
C ASP A 384 5.79 15.73 13.18
N PRO A 385 4.88 15.20 14.03
CA PRO A 385 5.23 14.63 15.33
C PRO A 385 6.20 13.46 15.24
N TRP A 386 6.22 12.76 14.12
CA TRP A 386 6.98 11.54 13.92
C TRP A 386 8.38 11.82 13.37
N THR A 387 8.49 12.74 12.40
CA THR A 387 9.78 13.07 11.76
C THR A 387 10.47 14.28 12.39
N GLY A 388 9.71 15.15 13.08
CA GLY A 388 10.19 16.43 13.59
C GLY A 388 10.38 17.52 12.52
N LEU A 389 10.13 17.19 11.25
CA LEU A 389 10.25 18.11 10.12
C LEU A 389 9.12 19.14 10.14
N ASP A 390 9.41 20.34 9.65
CA ASP A 390 8.41 21.39 9.52
C ASP A 390 7.28 20.97 8.57
N MET A 391 6.08 21.42 8.91
CA MET A 391 4.94 21.38 8.01
C MET A 391 5.25 22.20 6.77
N TRP A 392 4.94 21.65 5.61
CA TRP A 392 5.14 22.33 4.33
C TRP A 392 4.30 23.62 4.28
N GLN A 393 4.87 24.69 3.71
CA GLN A 393 4.25 26.01 3.71
C GLN A 393 2.85 26.01 3.09
N TRP A 394 2.63 25.23 2.03
CA TRP A 394 1.32 25.15 1.37
C TRP A 394 0.21 24.54 2.23
N TYR A 395 0.51 23.93 3.38
CA TYR A 395 -0.50 23.41 4.32
C TYR A 395 -0.93 24.42 5.38
N TYR A 396 -0.23 25.57 5.47
CA TYR A 396 -0.71 26.69 6.26
C TYR A 396 -1.94 27.32 5.59
N PRO A 397 -2.94 27.74 6.38
CA PRO A 397 -4.02 28.59 5.88
C PRO A 397 -3.47 29.86 5.20
N GLU A 398 -4.14 30.35 4.17
CA GLU A 398 -3.68 31.51 3.38
C GLU A 398 -3.49 32.78 4.22
N ASP A 399 -4.26 32.94 5.30
CA ASP A 399 -4.16 34.05 6.25
C ASP A 399 -3.00 33.91 7.26
N CYS A 400 -2.26 32.81 7.21
CA CYS A 400 -1.14 32.49 8.10
C CYS A 400 0.23 32.55 7.41
N LEU A 401 0.29 32.80 6.10
CA LEU A 401 1.52 32.89 5.30
C LEU A 401 2.16 34.28 5.32
#